data_AF-A0A2H0Z4W4-F1
#
_entry.id   AF-A0A2H0Z4W4-F1
#
_cell.length_a   1.000
_cell.length_b   1.000
_cell.length_c   1.000
_cell.angle_alpha   90.00
_cell.angle_beta   90.00
_cell.angle_gamma   90.00
#
_symmetry.space_group_name_H-M   'P 1'
#
loop_
_entity.id
_entity.type
_entity.pdbx_description
1 polymer ?
#
loop_
_entity_poly.entity_id
_entity_poly.type
_entity_poly.pdbx_seq_one_letter_code
_entity_poly.pdbx_strand_id
1 'polypeptide(L)'
;SGKKKKHTIKNQLTIAPNGRILTVSRSVPGSKHYKKLYDESHLTYARNTKPISDLGYFRAEGITVPNKKPKGKELTLEQKQFNRELSKQRIKIEHTIGRMKVFQILSQRYRNDLANHSLVFKNIAGLHNLMYA
;
A
#
# COMPACT_ATOMS: atom_id res chain seq x y z
N SER A 1 -7.99 -6.70 -14.79
CA SER A 1 -9.04 -7.71 -15.02
C SER A 1 -8.78 -8.90 -14.10
N GLY A 2 -9.80 -9.53 -13.47
CA GLY A 2 -9.65 -10.71 -12.57
C GLY A 2 -10.24 -10.60 -11.15
N LYS A 3 -10.64 -9.41 -10.70
CA LYS A 3 -11.24 -9.17 -9.36
C LYS A 3 -12.77 -8.98 -9.37
N LYS A 4 -13.41 -9.02 -10.53
CA LYS A 4 -14.87 -8.90 -10.64
C LYS A 4 -15.51 -10.07 -9.86
N LYS A 5 -16.48 -9.76 -8.99
CA LYS A 5 -17.27 -10.71 -8.17
C LYS A 5 -16.49 -11.47 -7.06
N LYS A 6 -15.27 -11.03 -6.69
CA LYS A 6 -14.56 -11.61 -5.52
C LYS A 6 -14.60 -10.64 -4.34
N HIS A 7 -14.99 -11.11 -3.16
CA HIS A 7 -14.75 -10.39 -1.91
C HIS A 7 -13.24 -10.21 -1.76
N THR A 8 -12.78 -8.97 -1.83
CA THR A 8 -11.37 -8.63 -1.67
C THR A 8 -11.16 -8.02 -0.30
N ILE A 9 -9.97 -8.21 0.25
CA ILE A 9 -9.54 -7.60 1.50
C ILE A 9 -8.51 -6.54 1.14
N LYS A 10 -8.57 -5.40 1.82
CA LYS A 10 -7.58 -4.33 1.73
C LYS A 10 -6.86 -4.20 3.06
N ASN A 11 -5.56 -4.01 2.98
CA ASN A 11 -4.69 -3.64 4.08
C ASN A 11 -3.81 -2.50 3.59
N GLN A 12 -3.39 -1.65 4.52
CA GLN A 12 -2.38 -0.63 4.29
C GLN A 12 -1.11 -1.01 5.04
N LEU A 13 0.03 -0.76 4.40
CA LEU A 13 1.37 -1.07 4.88
C LEU A 13 2.21 0.20 4.80
N THR A 14 3.11 0.38 5.76
CA THR A 14 4.22 1.33 5.64
C THR A 14 5.53 0.56 5.66
N ILE A 15 6.44 0.92 4.75
CA ILE A 15 7.66 0.16 4.48
C ILE A 15 8.80 1.17 4.42
N ALA A 16 9.87 0.86 5.14
CA ALA A 16 11.10 1.65 5.13
C ALA A 16 11.86 1.46 3.80
N PRO A 17 12.77 2.39 3.43
CA PRO A 17 13.55 2.28 2.19
C PRO A 17 14.35 0.98 2.05
N ASN A 18 14.75 0.35 3.15
CA ASN A 18 15.45 -0.94 3.15
C ASN A 18 14.53 -2.15 2.91
N GLY A 19 13.21 -1.97 2.92
CA GLY A 19 12.21 -3.04 2.73
C GLY A 19 11.60 -3.57 4.02
N ARG A 20 12.02 -3.05 5.18
CA ARG A 20 11.42 -3.41 6.47
C ARG A 20 10.00 -2.87 6.56
N ILE A 21 9.05 -3.72 6.93
CA ILE A 21 7.67 -3.32 7.21
C ILE A 21 7.62 -2.66 8.58
N LEU A 22 7.11 -1.43 8.64
CA LEU A 22 7.03 -0.64 9.88
C LEU A 22 5.66 -0.76 10.54
N THR A 23 4.58 -0.58 9.76
CA THR A 23 3.22 -0.67 10.27
C THR A 23 2.30 -1.39 9.30
N VAL A 24 1.27 -2.04 9.84
CA VAL A 24 0.20 -2.66 9.06
C VAL A 24 -1.16 -2.27 9.64
N SER A 25 -2.10 -1.90 8.78
CA SER A 25 -3.47 -1.58 9.20
C SER A 25 -4.29 -2.84 9.47
N ARG A 26 -5.42 -2.67 10.16
CA ARG A 26 -6.51 -3.65 10.13
C ARG A 26 -6.93 -3.96 8.70
N SER A 27 -7.39 -5.19 8.49
CA SER A 27 -8.02 -5.62 7.26
C SER A 27 -9.40 -5.02 7.14
N VAL A 28 -9.70 -4.46 5.97
CA VAL A 28 -10.98 -3.83 5.64
C VAL A 28 -11.56 -4.45 4.37
N PRO A 29 -12.89 -4.37 4.17
CA PRO A 29 -13.49 -4.78 2.92
C PRO A 29 -12.88 -4.04 1.73
N GLY A 30 -12.67 -4.76 0.63
CA GLY A 30 -12.03 -4.25 -0.57
C GLY A 30 -12.81 -3.16 -1.30
N SER A 31 -14.09 -2.95 -0.96
CA SER A 31 -14.89 -1.82 -1.41
C SER A 31 -14.41 -0.47 -0.85
N LYS A 32 -13.70 -0.47 0.28
CA LYS A 32 -13.22 0.77 0.92
C LYS A 32 -12.16 1.47 0.07
N HIS A 33 -12.32 2.77 -0.17
CA HIS A 33 -11.34 3.56 -0.93
C HIS A 33 -10.02 3.70 -0.16
N TYR A 34 -8.87 3.69 -0.85
CA TYR A 34 -7.55 3.78 -0.21
C TYR A 34 -7.38 5.07 0.59
N LYS A 35 -7.73 6.23 0.02
CA LYS A 35 -7.76 7.51 0.78
C LYS A 35 -8.59 7.41 2.07
N LYS A 36 -9.79 6.82 2.03
CA LYS A 36 -10.61 6.66 3.24
C LYS A 36 -9.97 5.74 4.27
N LEU A 37 -9.32 4.66 3.82
CA LEU A 37 -8.53 3.81 4.71
C LEU A 37 -7.36 4.57 5.34
N TYR A 38 -6.67 5.41 4.56
CA TYR A 38 -5.58 6.26 5.04
C TYR A 38 -6.05 7.25 6.10
N ASP A 39 -7.11 8.01 5.80
CA ASP A 39 -7.66 9.03 6.68
C ASP A 39 -8.09 8.43 8.03
N GLU A 40 -8.68 7.23 8.02
CA GLU A 40 -9.09 6.51 9.24
C GLU A 40 -7.98 5.71 9.92
N SER A 41 -6.83 5.52 9.26
CA SER A 41 -5.73 4.71 9.82
C SER A 41 -4.95 5.45 10.91
N HIS A 42 -5.05 6.79 10.95
CA HIS A 42 -4.33 7.68 11.86
C HIS A 42 -2.83 7.32 12.00
N LEU A 43 -2.22 6.84 10.92
CA LEU A 43 -0.81 6.49 10.92
C LEU A 43 0.03 7.74 11.13
N THR A 44 0.85 7.71 12.17
CA THR A 44 1.81 8.77 12.46
C THR A 44 3.16 8.40 11.87
N TYR A 45 3.79 9.39 11.24
CA TYR A 45 5.14 9.27 10.69
C TYR A 45 6.09 10.14 11.52
N ALA A 46 7.39 9.82 11.50
CA ALA A 46 8.39 10.65 12.15
C ALA A 46 8.31 12.09 11.61
N ARG A 47 8.57 13.09 12.48
CA ARG A 47 8.53 14.51 12.09
C ARG A 47 9.40 14.72 10.84
N ASN A 48 8.91 15.53 9.90
CA ASN A 48 9.53 15.82 8.61
C ASN A 48 9.61 14.67 7.60
N THR A 49 8.97 13.54 7.85
CA THR A 49 8.86 12.46 6.86
C THR A 49 7.56 12.59 6.06
N LYS A 50 7.66 12.69 4.73
CA LYS A 50 6.51 12.56 3.83
C LYS A 50 6.53 11.18 3.17
N PRO A 51 5.68 10.23 3.58
CA PRO A 51 5.62 8.92 2.95
C PRO A 51 5.16 9.03 1.50
N ILE A 52 5.65 8.13 0.67
CA ILE A 52 5.30 8.03 -0.74
C ILE A 52 4.22 6.95 -0.90
N SER A 53 3.20 7.22 -1.69
CA SER A 53 2.14 6.26 -1.99
C SER A 53 1.75 6.25 -3.46
N ASP A 54 0.85 5.33 -3.83
CA ASP A 54 0.29 5.26 -5.17
C ASP A 54 -0.87 6.27 -5.39
N LEU A 55 -1.33 6.33 -6.64
CA LEU A 55 -2.39 7.24 -7.05
C LEU A 55 -3.75 6.96 -6.39
N GLY A 56 -3.96 5.78 -5.79
CA GLY A 56 -5.15 5.45 -5.00
C GLY A 56 -5.31 6.34 -3.76
N TYR A 57 -4.24 6.98 -3.33
CA TYR A 57 -4.23 7.94 -2.23
C TYR A 57 -4.28 9.40 -2.70
N PHE A 58 -4.64 9.65 -3.96
CA PHE A 58 -4.75 11.01 -4.50
C PHE A 58 -5.61 11.91 -3.58
N ARG A 59 -5.09 13.11 -3.26
CA ARG A 59 -5.65 14.09 -2.31
C ARG A 59 -5.63 13.71 -0.82
N ALA A 60 -4.93 12.66 -0.43
CA ALA A 60 -4.63 12.45 0.99
C ALA A 60 -3.58 13.47 1.45
N GLU A 61 -3.73 13.96 2.68
CA GLU A 61 -2.83 14.95 3.27
C GLU A 61 -1.59 14.29 3.88
N GLY A 62 -0.47 15.03 3.87
CA GLY A 62 0.77 14.58 4.50
C GLY A 62 1.53 13.48 3.73
N ILE A 63 1.09 13.10 2.53
CA ILE A 63 1.76 12.09 1.69
C ILE A 63 2.13 12.63 0.31
N THR A 64 3.15 12.03 -0.28
CA THR A 64 3.55 12.31 -1.65
C THR A 64 2.96 11.25 -2.59
N VAL A 65 2.20 11.69 -3.60
CA VAL A 65 1.59 10.82 -4.61
C VAL A 65 1.99 11.27 -6.03
N PRO A 66 1.98 10.36 -7.02
CA PRO A 66 2.21 10.72 -8.42
C PRO A 66 1.19 11.74 -8.92
N ASN A 67 1.63 12.60 -9.84
CA ASN A 67 0.76 13.50 -10.59
C ASN A 67 -0.26 12.71 -11.40
N LYS A 68 -1.55 12.99 -11.15
CA LYS A 68 -2.65 12.42 -11.92
C LYS A 68 -2.73 13.09 -13.29
N LYS A 69 -2.80 12.31 -14.37
CA LYS A 69 -3.09 12.85 -15.71
C LYS A 69 -4.46 13.54 -15.71
N PRO A 70 -4.55 14.83 -16.12
CA PRO A 70 -5.84 15.51 -16.21
C PRO A 70 -6.68 14.95 -17.36
N LYS A 71 -8.01 15.07 -17.27
CA LYS A 71 -8.90 14.64 -18.37
C LYS A 71 -8.61 15.49 -19.61
N GLY A 72 -8.34 14.85 -20.75
CA GLY A 72 -8.10 15.52 -22.03
C GLY A 72 -6.77 16.28 -22.14
N LYS A 73 -5.84 16.11 -21.20
CA LYS A 73 -4.52 16.76 -21.23
C LYS A 73 -3.41 15.75 -20.94
N GLU A 74 -2.19 16.08 -21.35
CA GLU A 74 -0.99 15.30 -21.04
C GLU A 74 -0.31 15.79 -19.75
N LEU A 75 0.48 14.90 -19.15
CA LEU A 75 1.43 15.29 -18.11
C LEU A 75 2.58 16.08 -18.72
N THR A 76 3.03 17.13 -18.03
CA THR A 76 4.23 17.88 -18.42
C THR A 76 5.48 17.01 -18.28
N LEU A 77 6.59 17.41 -18.91
CA LEU A 77 7.86 16.69 -18.79
C LEU A 77 8.32 16.58 -17.34
N GLU A 78 8.22 17.66 -16.57
CA GLU A 78 8.54 17.69 -15.13
C GLU A 78 7.65 16.73 -14.33
N GLN A 79 6.34 16.71 -14.59
CA GLN A 79 5.42 15.78 -13.92
C GLN A 79 5.75 14.32 -14.24
N LYS A 80 6.16 14.03 -15.49
CA LYS A 80 6.60 12.68 -15.89
C LYS A 80 7.90 12.29 -15.21
N GLN A 81 8.88 13.18 -15.14
CA GLN A 81 10.15 12.96 -14.43
C GLN A 81 9.91 12.71 -12.94
N PHE A 82 9.11 13.54 -12.28
CA PHE A 82 8.71 13.35 -10.90
C PHE A 82 8.04 11.99 -10.67
N ASN A 83 7.06 11.63 -11.52
CA ASN A 83 6.40 10.34 -11.44
C ASN A 83 7.38 9.17 -11.64
N ARG A 84 8.40 9.34 -12.49
CA ARG A 84 9.45 8.33 -12.72
C ARG A 84 10.31 8.10 -11.47
N GLU A 85 10.74 9.18 -10.81
CA GLU A 85 11.51 9.07 -9.56
C GLU A 85 10.69 8.45 -8.42
N LEU A 86 9.42 8.85 -8.26
CA LEU A 86 8.51 8.20 -7.32
C LEU A 86 8.31 6.72 -7.66
N SER A 87 8.19 6.37 -8.94
CA SER A 87 8.06 4.98 -9.36
C SER A 87 9.28 4.16 -8.98
N LYS A 88 10.50 4.68 -9.17
CA LYS A 88 11.74 3.99 -8.75
C LYS A 88 11.75 3.71 -7.25
N GLN A 89 11.35 4.68 -6.43
CA GLN A 89 11.24 4.49 -4.97
C GLN A 89 10.17 3.45 -4.62
N ARG A 90 9.04 3.46 -5.32
CA ARG A 90 7.93 2.50 -5.12
C ARG A 90 8.27 1.06 -5.51
N ILE A 91 9.29 0.82 -6.35
CA ILE A 91 9.72 -0.56 -6.71
C ILE A 91 10.00 -1.39 -5.44
N LYS A 92 10.64 -0.79 -4.42
CA LYS A 92 10.93 -1.50 -3.17
C LYS A 92 9.66 -1.90 -2.41
N ILE A 93 8.65 -1.04 -2.39
CA ILE A 93 7.33 -1.31 -1.82
C ILE A 93 6.68 -2.50 -2.54
N GLU A 94 6.70 -2.46 -3.88
CA GLU A 94 6.10 -3.49 -4.72
C GLU A 94 6.81 -4.84 -4.57
N HIS A 95 8.15 -4.86 -4.49
CA HIS A 95 8.93 -6.07 -4.20
C HIS A 95 8.61 -6.66 -2.82
N THR A 96 8.52 -5.82 -1.79
CA THR A 96 8.19 -6.25 -0.42
C THR A 96 6.79 -6.90 -0.38
N ILE A 97 5.79 -6.24 -0.96
CA ILE A 97 4.43 -6.80 -1.10
C ILE A 97 4.43 -8.07 -1.93
N GLY A 98 5.25 -8.13 -2.98
CA GLY A 98 5.45 -9.33 -3.80
C GLY A 98 5.95 -10.52 -2.99
N ARG A 99 7.00 -10.31 -2.17
CA ARG A 99 7.56 -11.34 -1.27
C ARG A 99 6.56 -11.81 -0.21
N MET A 100 5.78 -10.89 0.35
CA MET A 100 4.72 -11.26 1.31
C MET A 100 3.70 -12.24 0.71
N LYS A 101 3.47 -12.23 -0.61
CA LYS A 101 2.51 -13.13 -1.27
C LYS A 101 2.94 -14.59 -1.36
N VAL A 102 4.16 -14.94 -0.95
CA VAL A 102 4.55 -16.34 -0.69
C VAL A 102 3.57 -16.99 0.29
N PHE A 103 3.10 -16.22 1.28
CA PHE A 103 1.98 -16.60 2.12
C PHE A 103 0.67 -16.48 1.31
N GLN A 104 0.20 -17.61 0.77
CA GLN A 104 -0.94 -17.66 -0.15
C GLN A 104 -2.24 -17.06 0.42
N ILE A 105 -2.37 -16.98 1.75
CA ILE A 105 -3.47 -16.28 2.43
C ILE A 105 -3.60 -14.81 2.00
N LEU A 106 -2.50 -14.17 1.58
CA LEU A 106 -2.48 -12.77 1.12
C LEU A 106 -2.81 -12.61 -0.37
N SER A 107 -2.77 -13.69 -1.15
CA SER A 107 -2.98 -13.67 -2.60
C SER A 107 -4.26 -14.37 -3.04
N GLN A 108 -4.74 -15.33 -2.24
CA GLN A 108 -5.94 -16.12 -2.51
C GLN A 108 -7.19 -15.56 -1.81
N ARG A 109 -8.34 -16.17 -2.10
CA ARG A 109 -9.61 -15.81 -1.46
C ARG A 109 -9.61 -16.29 -0.01
N TYR A 110 -9.55 -15.34 0.91
CA TYR A 110 -9.80 -15.59 2.33
C TYR A 110 -11.30 -15.64 2.61
N ARG A 111 -11.75 -16.65 3.36
CA ARG A 111 -13.19 -16.93 3.62
C ARG A 111 -13.63 -16.69 5.07
N ASN A 112 -12.68 -16.46 5.98
CA ASN A 112 -12.98 -16.26 7.40
C ASN A 112 -13.13 -14.76 7.71
N ASP A 113 -13.29 -14.42 8.99
CA ASP A 113 -13.51 -13.04 9.44
C ASP A 113 -12.26 -12.15 9.32
N LEU A 114 -12.51 -10.83 9.20
CA LEU A 114 -11.45 -9.85 8.99
C LEU A 114 -10.55 -9.62 10.22
N ALA A 115 -11.01 -9.94 11.43
CA ALA A 115 -10.19 -9.78 12.64
C ALA A 115 -9.06 -10.80 12.64
N ASN A 116 -9.38 -12.06 12.37
CA ASN A 116 -8.41 -13.13 12.18
C ASN A 116 -7.48 -12.84 10.99
N HIS A 117 -8.00 -12.32 9.87
CA HIS A 117 -7.13 -11.91 8.77
C HIS A 117 -6.16 -10.81 9.19
N SER A 118 -6.60 -9.84 9.99
CA SER A 118 -5.75 -8.75 10.49
C SER A 118 -4.60 -9.28 11.36
N LEU A 119 -4.88 -10.25 12.23
CA LEU A 119 -3.88 -10.90 13.06
C LEU A 119 -2.86 -11.67 12.21
N VAL A 120 -3.33 -12.50 11.28
CA VAL A 120 -2.46 -13.27 10.38
C VAL A 120 -1.60 -12.34 9.54
N PHE A 121 -2.16 -11.26 9.00
CA PHE A 121 -1.43 -10.27 8.21
C PHE A 121 -0.32 -9.60 9.01
N LYS A 122 -0.57 -9.25 10.28
CA LYS A 122 0.44 -8.72 11.22
C LYS A 122 1.57 -9.71 11.46
N ASN A 123 1.23 -10.97 11.74
CA ASN A 123 2.22 -12.03 11.98
C ASN A 123 3.09 -12.27 10.74
N ILE A 124 2.48 -12.30 9.55
CA ILE A 124 3.21 -12.42 8.28
C ILE A 124 4.15 -11.25 8.05
N ALA A 125 3.75 -10.02 8.37
CA ALA A 125 4.65 -8.87 8.27
C ALA A 125 5.86 -9.00 9.22
N GLY A 126 5.64 -9.49 10.44
CA GLY A 126 6.72 -9.82 11.38
C GLY A 126 7.67 -10.89 10.83
N LEU A 127 7.11 -12.01 10.35
CA LEU A 127 7.89 -13.09 9.73
C LEU A 127 8.67 -12.61 8.49
N HIS A 128 8.04 -11.80 7.63
CA HIS A 128 8.71 -11.19 6.49
C HIS A 128 9.93 -10.38 6.93
N ASN A 129 9.79 -9.57 7.98
CA ASN A 129 10.92 -8.80 8.51
C ASN A 129 12.04 -9.70 9.04
N LEU A 130 11.72 -10.83 9.67
CA LEU A 130 12.75 -11.78 10.15
C LEU A 130 13.49 -12.49 9.00
N MET A 131 12.80 -12.74 7.89
CA MET A 131 13.39 -13.46 6.75
C MET A 131 14.19 -12.55 5.81
N TYR A 132 13.80 -11.28 5.67
CA TYR A 132 14.25 -10.44 4.55
C TYR A 132 14.66 -9.02 4.90
N ALA A 133 14.49 -8.57 6.15
CA ALA A 133 14.69 -7.17 6.54
C ALA A 133 15.83 -6.96 7.54
#